data_AF-A0A1S2VGL6-F1
#
_entry.id   AF-A0A1S2VGL6-F1
#
_cell.length_a   1.000
_cell.length_b   1.000
_cell.length_c   1.000
_cell.angle_alpha   90.00
_cell.angle_beta   90.00
_cell.angle_gamma   90.00
#
_symmetry.space_group_name_H-M   'P 1'
#
loop_
_entity.id
_entity.type
_entity.pdbx_description
1 polymer ?
#
loop_
_entity_poly.entity_id
_entity_poly.type
_entity_poly.pdbx_seq_one_letter_code
_entity_poly.pdbx_strand_id
1 'polypeptide(L)'
;MKALVLTEYNHFDVQDVPKPAPGPNDVLVRVQAVGICGSDVHGMDGSSGRRIPPIIMGHEASGIIAEVGEAVHSWATGDRVTFDSTVYALDDWYSRRGQYNLSDGREVVGVSTPDFKRHGAFAEYVVVPQHILYAIPDNVSFTQAALVEPVAVALHALSLTPVQVNDSAVVVGAGMIGLFVIQALKLAGCGTIIAIDLDDDRLALAKSLGATVTLNAKTDEVVRQVQAHTHGRGADVAFEVVGAGPTVRTAIDCVRKGATVTLVGNLAPSVEIPLQAVVTRQLRLQGSCAINGEYEAALALISSGRMNVEAILSAEVPLTEGPDWFKRLYQKEKGLIKVVLKP
;
A
#
# COMPACT_ATOMS: atom_id res chain seq x y z
N MET A 1 -11.24 -9.25 -24.12
CA MET A 1 -11.42 -9.23 -22.67
C MET A 1 -11.77 -7.81 -22.29
N LYS A 2 -12.65 -7.61 -21.31
CA LYS A 2 -12.95 -6.28 -20.78
C LYS A 2 -11.79 -5.78 -19.92
N ALA A 3 -11.47 -4.51 -20.08
CA ALA A 3 -10.51 -3.80 -19.25
C ALA A 3 -10.95 -2.35 -19.03
N LEU A 4 -10.63 -1.80 -17.86
CA LEU A 4 -10.72 -0.38 -17.57
C LEU A 4 -9.40 0.28 -17.97
N VAL A 5 -9.44 1.06 -19.03
CA VAL A 5 -8.26 1.69 -19.64
C VAL A 5 -8.27 3.16 -19.28
N LEU A 6 -7.18 3.66 -18.69
CA LEU A 6 -6.90 5.10 -18.68
C LEU A 6 -6.49 5.47 -20.11
N THR A 7 -7.40 6.05 -20.89
CA THR A 7 -7.19 6.36 -22.31
C THR A 7 -6.49 7.69 -22.49
N GLU A 8 -6.82 8.65 -21.63
CA GLU A 8 -6.18 9.96 -21.48
C GLU A 8 -6.12 10.32 -19.99
N TYR A 9 -5.36 11.34 -19.61
CA TYR A 9 -5.36 11.78 -18.22
C TYR A 9 -6.77 12.18 -17.77
N ASN A 10 -7.19 11.69 -16.59
CA ASN A 10 -8.53 11.80 -16.03
C ASN A 10 -9.67 11.14 -16.84
N HIS A 11 -9.37 10.36 -17.88
CA HIS A 11 -10.39 9.69 -18.69
C HIS A 11 -10.22 8.17 -18.70
N PHE A 12 -11.26 7.48 -18.24
CA PHE A 12 -11.32 6.03 -18.21
C PHE A 12 -12.43 5.51 -19.11
N ASP A 13 -12.09 4.52 -19.92
CA ASP A 13 -13.04 3.78 -20.74
C ASP A 13 -12.99 2.29 -20.41
N VAL A 14 -14.16 1.66 -20.37
CA VAL A 14 -14.25 0.21 -20.36
C VAL A 14 -14.20 -0.26 -21.81
N GLN A 15 -13.17 -1.01 -22.17
CA GLN A 15 -12.91 -1.42 -23.55
C GLN A 15 -12.76 -2.94 -23.66
N ASP A 16 -13.14 -3.47 -24.82
CA ASP A 16 -12.73 -4.80 -25.25
C ASP A 16 -11.31 -4.74 -25.83
N VAL A 17 -10.35 -5.32 -25.11
CA VAL A 17 -8.94 -5.42 -25.51
C VAL A 17 -8.55 -6.88 -25.79
N PRO A 18 -7.49 -7.15 -26.56
CA PRO A 18 -6.97 -8.50 -26.73
C PRO A 18 -6.66 -9.16 -25.38
N LYS A 19 -7.04 -10.44 -25.21
CA LYS A 19 -6.62 -11.24 -24.07
C LYS A 19 -5.09 -11.46 -24.18
N PRO A 20 -4.30 -11.13 -23.15
CA PRO A 20 -2.85 -11.33 -23.20
C PRO A 20 -2.51 -12.82 -23.14
N ALA A 21 -1.40 -13.21 -23.76
CA ALA A 21 -0.84 -14.55 -23.67
C ALA A 21 0.36 -14.53 -22.70
N PRO A 22 0.49 -15.50 -21.77
CA PRO A 22 1.63 -15.57 -20.88
C PRO A 22 2.90 -15.94 -21.66
N GLY A 23 4.03 -15.33 -21.29
CA GLY A 23 5.35 -15.79 -21.73
C GLY A 23 5.77 -17.09 -21.04
N PRO A 24 6.94 -17.66 -21.37
CA PRO A 24 7.38 -18.95 -20.85
C PRO A 24 7.42 -19.04 -19.31
N ASN A 25 7.79 -17.95 -18.63
CA ASN A 25 7.90 -17.88 -17.17
C ASN A 25 6.70 -17.20 -16.48
N ASP A 26 5.67 -16.86 -17.26
CA ASP A 26 4.54 -16.10 -16.77
C ASP A 26 3.31 -16.99 -16.60
N VAL A 27 2.38 -16.51 -15.79
CA VAL A 27 1.04 -17.07 -15.69
C VAL A 27 0.03 -16.02 -16.14
N LEU A 28 -1.07 -16.51 -16.70
CA LEU A 28 -2.25 -15.70 -16.94
C LEU A 28 -3.20 -15.89 -15.78
N VAL A 29 -3.47 -14.82 -15.03
CA VAL A 29 -4.42 -14.82 -13.92
C VAL A 29 -5.75 -14.27 -14.40
N ARG A 30 -6.84 -15.01 -14.22
CA ARG A 30 -8.21 -14.49 -14.31
C ARG A 30 -8.51 -13.73 -13.02
N VAL A 31 -8.59 -12.42 -13.11
CA VAL A 31 -8.75 -11.54 -11.95
C VAL A 31 -10.13 -11.77 -11.33
N GLN A 32 -10.19 -11.83 -10.00
CA GLN A 32 -11.42 -12.01 -9.22
C GLN A 32 -11.70 -10.80 -8.33
N ALA A 33 -10.67 -10.06 -7.95
CA ALA A 33 -10.77 -8.82 -7.20
C ALA A 33 -9.52 -7.96 -7.47
N VAL A 34 -9.73 -6.65 -7.59
CA VAL A 34 -8.63 -5.69 -7.69
C VAL A 34 -8.98 -4.40 -6.94
N GLY A 35 -8.12 -4.00 -6.02
CA GLY A 35 -8.27 -2.77 -5.25
C GLY A 35 -7.85 -1.53 -6.05
N ILE A 36 -8.56 -0.42 -5.86
CA ILE A 36 -8.10 0.89 -6.33
C ILE A 36 -7.13 1.45 -5.29
N CYS A 37 -5.88 1.72 -5.69
CA CYS A 37 -4.87 2.31 -4.82
C CYS A 37 -4.99 3.84 -4.80
N GLY A 38 -4.54 4.49 -3.72
CA GLY A 38 -4.35 5.94 -3.72
C GLY A 38 -3.39 6.42 -4.81
N SER A 39 -2.39 5.60 -5.19
CA SER A 39 -1.47 5.90 -6.28
C SER A 39 -2.14 5.86 -7.67
N ASP A 40 -3.19 5.06 -7.85
CA ASP A 40 -3.97 5.03 -9.08
C ASP A 40 -4.80 6.32 -9.21
N VAL A 41 -5.45 6.73 -8.12
CA VAL A 41 -6.27 7.96 -8.06
C VAL A 41 -5.41 9.21 -8.18
N HIS A 42 -4.26 9.26 -7.50
CA HIS A 42 -3.35 10.40 -7.61
C HIS A 42 -2.66 10.43 -8.98
N GLY A 43 -2.37 9.27 -9.57
CA GLY A 43 -1.64 9.19 -10.82
C GLY A 43 -2.49 9.48 -12.06
N MET A 44 -3.82 9.34 -12.00
CA MET A 44 -4.70 9.44 -13.17
C MET A 44 -4.67 10.81 -13.86
N ASP A 45 -4.29 11.88 -13.16
CA ASP A 45 -4.18 13.24 -13.70
C ASP A 45 -2.80 13.56 -14.32
N GLY A 46 -1.86 12.61 -14.26
CA GLY A 46 -0.50 12.75 -14.76
C GLY A 46 0.50 13.39 -13.78
N SER A 47 0.05 13.91 -12.64
CA SER A 47 0.90 14.64 -11.67
C SER A 47 2.02 13.78 -11.08
N SER A 48 1.79 12.47 -10.97
CA SER A 48 2.81 11.52 -10.49
C SER A 48 3.91 11.22 -11.52
N GLY A 49 3.67 11.46 -12.82
CA GLY A 49 4.53 10.99 -13.92
C GLY A 49 4.55 9.47 -14.12
N ARG A 50 3.70 8.71 -13.41
CA ARG A 50 3.73 7.23 -13.35
C ARG A 50 2.54 6.55 -14.02
N ARG A 51 1.68 7.29 -14.72
CA ARG A 51 0.48 6.77 -15.40
C ARG A 51 0.34 7.32 -16.82
N ILE A 52 1.40 7.24 -17.63
CA ILE A 52 1.36 7.71 -19.03
C ILE A 52 0.34 6.87 -19.83
N PRO A 53 -0.76 7.45 -20.33
CA PRO A 53 -1.79 6.72 -21.07
C PRO A 53 -1.33 6.39 -22.51
N PRO A 54 -1.99 5.43 -23.21
CA PRO A 54 -3.03 4.55 -22.68
C PRO A 54 -2.45 3.45 -21.78
N ILE A 55 -3.12 3.14 -20.67
CA ILE A 55 -2.67 2.13 -19.70
C ILE A 55 -3.85 1.49 -18.96
N ILE A 56 -3.88 0.16 -18.90
CA ILE A 56 -4.66 -0.59 -17.90
C ILE A 56 -3.88 -0.51 -16.59
N MET A 57 -4.45 0.10 -15.56
CA MET A 57 -3.82 0.24 -14.23
C MET A 57 -4.20 -0.93 -13.29
N GLY A 58 -3.89 -0.79 -12.00
CA GLY A 58 -4.27 -1.74 -10.95
C GLY A 58 -3.17 -2.75 -10.63
N HIS A 59 -2.78 -2.82 -9.36
CA HIS A 59 -1.67 -3.65 -8.87
C HIS A 59 -1.96 -4.38 -7.55
N GLU A 60 -3.14 -4.18 -7.00
CA GLU A 60 -3.58 -4.82 -5.76
C GLU A 60 -4.63 -5.86 -6.09
N ALA A 61 -4.24 -7.05 -6.55
CA ALA A 61 -5.17 -7.98 -7.17
C ALA A 61 -5.00 -9.43 -6.75
N SER A 62 -6.06 -10.19 -6.94
CA SER A 62 -6.08 -11.63 -6.72
C SER A 62 -6.96 -12.32 -7.76
N GLY A 63 -6.70 -13.61 -7.98
CA GLY A 63 -7.47 -14.37 -8.95
C GLY A 63 -7.11 -15.84 -9.01
N ILE A 64 -7.48 -16.45 -10.13
CA ILE A 64 -7.26 -17.87 -10.41
C ILE A 64 -6.36 -17.97 -11.63
N ILE A 65 -5.32 -18.80 -11.57
CA ILE A 65 -4.48 -19.09 -12.73
C ILE A 65 -5.34 -19.74 -13.82
N ALA A 66 -5.41 -19.10 -14.98
CA ALA A 66 -6.12 -19.59 -16.16
C ALA A 66 -5.18 -20.37 -17.08
N GLU A 67 -3.96 -19.88 -17.30
CA GLU A 67 -2.95 -20.48 -18.17
C GLU A 67 -1.55 -20.31 -17.55
N VAL A 68 -0.65 -21.22 -17.86
CA VAL A 68 0.75 -21.19 -17.41
C VAL A 68 1.68 -21.28 -18.60
N GLY A 69 2.81 -20.56 -18.56
CA GLY A 69 3.90 -20.70 -19.51
C GLY A 69 4.63 -22.03 -19.40
N GLU A 70 5.36 -22.40 -20.45
CA GLU A 70 6.06 -23.70 -20.55
C GLU A 70 7.16 -23.92 -19.49
N ALA A 71 7.74 -22.85 -18.94
CA ALA A 71 8.77 -22.89 -17.90
C ALA A 71 8.20 -22.63 -16.49
N VAL A 72 6.86 -22.61 -16.34
CA VAL A 72 6.20 -22.55 -15.04
C VAL A 72 6.08 -23.97 -14.49
N HIS A 73 6.68 -24.19 -13.31
CA HIS A 73 6.76 -25.54 -12.71
C HIS A 73 6.11 -25.63 -11.33
N SER A 74 6.02 -24.51 -10.62
CA SER A 74 5.50 -24.46 -9.24
C SER A 74 4.01 -24.12 -9.15
N TRP A 75 3.35 -23.92 -10.29
CA TRP A 75 1.98 -23.41 -10.38
C TRP A 75 1.19 -24.13 -11.48
N ALA A 76 -0.11 -24.25 -11.29
CA ALA A 76 -1.02 -24.89 -12.23
C ALA A 76 -2.29 -24.06 -12.45
N THR A 77 -2.95 -24.29 -13.59
CA THR A 77 -4.31 -23.78 -13.83
C THR A 77 -5.25 -24.22 -12.71
N GLY A 78 -6.02 -23.27 -12.18
CA GLY A 78 -6.94 -23.49 -11.07
C GLY A 78 -6.42 -23.00 -9.72
N ASP A 79 -5.11 -22.74 -9.58
CA ASP A 79 -4.54 -22.24 -8.34
C ASP A 79 -5.06 -20.84 -8.01
N ARG A 80 -5.34 -20.61 -6.73
CA ARG A 80 -5.77 -19.31 -6.18
C ARG A 80 -4.53 -18.50 -5.82
N VAL A 81 -4.35 -17.36 -6.45
CA VAL A 81 -3.13 -16.54 -6.32
C VAL A 81 -3.41 -15.07 -6.10
N THR A 82 -2.58 -14.46 -5.27
CA THR A 82 -2.30 -13.01 -5.26
C THR A 82 -0.85 -12.83 -5.72
N PHE A 83 -0.40 -11.59 -5.93
CA PHE A 83 0.96 -11.34 -6.39
C PHE A 83 1.52 -10.01 -5.90
N ASP A 84 2.85 -9.95 -5.79
CA ASP A 84 3.59 -8.70 -5.54
C ASP A 84 3.31 -7.69 -6.66
N SER A 85 3.11 -6.43 -6.29
CA SER A 85 2.93 -5.35 -7.26
C SER A 85 4.22 -5.07 -8.05
N THR A 86 5.37 -5.49 -7.52
CA THR A 86 6.70 -5.28 -8.11
C THR A 86 7.23 -6.52 -8.83
N VAL A 87 7.44 -6.40 -10.14
CA VAL A 87 8.26 -7.31 -10.94
C VAL A 87 9.70 -6.83 -10.87
N TYR A 88 10.66 -7.74 -10.67
CA TYR A 88 12.07 -7.38 -10.47
C TYR A 88 13.02 -8.32 -11.22
N ALA A 89 14.24 -7.85 -11.46
CA ALA A 89 15.29 -8.67 -12.05
C ALA A 89 15.81 -9.68 -11.03
N LEU A 90 15.97 -10.95 -11.41
CA LEU A 90 16.38 -12.01 -10.47
C LEU A 90 17.89 -12.02 -10.18
N ASP A 91 18.69 -11.33 -10.97
CA ASP A 91 20.14 -11.48 -11.00
C ASP A 91 20.92 -10.17 -10.84
N ASP A 92 20.25 -9.05 -10.55
CA ASP A 92 20.91 -7.77 -10.27
C ASP A 92 21.55 -7.73 -8.87
N TRP A 93 22.24 -6.63 -8.57
CA TRP A 93 22.97 -6.48 -7.31
C TRP A 93 22.06 -6.49 -6.08
N TYR A 94 20.86 -5.88 -6.17
CA TYR A 94 19.93 -5.75 -5.05
C TYR A 94 19.19 -7.06 -4.80
N SER A 95 18.68 -7.70 -5.84
CA SER A 95 17.95 -8.97 -5.75
C SER A 95 18.84 -10.09 -5.22
N ARG A 96 20.11 -10.17 -5.63
CA ARG A 96 21.07 -11.14 -5.07
C ARG A 96 21.36 -10.95 -3.58
N ARG A 97 21.01 -9.79 -3.03
CA ARG A 97 21.15 -9.46 -1.59
C ARG A 97 19.82 -9.56 -0.84
N GLY A 98 18.77 -10.06 -1.50
CA GLY A 98 17.42 -10.14 -0.92
C GLY A 98 16.78 -8.77 -0.72
N GLN A 99 17.14 -7.76 -1.53
CA GLN A 99 16.56 -6.41 -1.50
C GLN A 99 15.82 -6.13 -2.81
N TYR A 100 14.95 -7.05 -3.23
CA TYR A 100 14.37 -7.04 -4.57
C TYR A 100 13.45 -5.83 -4.82
N ASN A 101 12.90 -5.23 -3.76
CA ASN A 101 12.15 -3.96 -3.82
C ASN A 101 12.98 -2.78 -4.37
N LEU A 102 14.31 -2.89 -4.27
CA LEU A 102 15.27 -1.90 -4.74
C LEU A 102 15.93 -2.27 -6.08
N SER A 103 15.52 -3.37 -6.71
CA SER A 103 16.01 -3.83 -8.03
C SER A 103 16.08 -2.68 -9.05
N ASP A 104 17.20 -2.62 -9.79
CA ASP A 104 17.38 -1.66 -10.89
C ASP A 104 16.48 -2.00 -12.07
N GLY A 105 16.15 -3.29 -12.25
CA GLY A 105 15.19 -3.78 -13.24
C GLY A 105 13.74 -3.82 -12.75
N ARG A 106 13.36 -3.02 -11.75
CA ARG A 106 12.00 -3.09 -11.19
C ARG A 106 10.97 -2.43 -12.10
N GLU A 107 9.85 -3.11 -12.28
CA GLU A 107 8.64 -2.60 -12.93
C GLU A 107 7.44 -2.84 -12.00
N VAL A 108 6.50 -1.90 -11.96
CA VAL A 108 5.28 -2.07 -11.16
C VAL A 108 4.12 -2.43 -12.09
N VAL A 109 3.35 -3.45 -11.73
CA VAL A 109 2.14 -3.84 -12.46
C VAL A 109 1.17 -2.65 -12.54
N GLY A 110 0.52 -2.43 -13.69
CA GLY A 110 -0.41 -1.30 -13.86
C GLY A 110 0.21 0.10 -13.85
N VAL A 111 1.52 0.21 -14.10
CA VAL A 111 2.28 1.47 -14.10
C VAL A 111 2.90 1.73 -15.48
N SER A 112 2.97 3.02 -15.85
CA SER A 112 3.50 3.48 -17.12
C SER A 112 4.31 4.76 -16.93
N THR A 113 5.61 4.68 -17.17
CA THR A 113 6.61 5.75 -17.02
C THR A 113 7.35 5.95 -18.36
N PRO A 114 8.25 6.94 -18.50
CA PRO A 114 9.11 7.05 -19.68
C PRO A 114 10.01 5.82 -19.89
N ASP A 115 10.34 5.09 -18.82
CA ASP A 115 11.30 3.98 -18.85
C ASP A 115 10.65 2.62 -19.11
N PHE A 116 9.40 2.42 -18.66
CA PHE A 116 8.66 1.17 -18.86
C PHE A 116 7.14 1.37 -18.87
N LYS A 117 6.42 0.42 -19.50
CA LYS A 117 4.96 0.33 -19.45
C LYS A 117 4.54 -1.12 -19.19
N ARG A 118 3.79 -1.34 -18.10
CA ARG A 118 3.24 -2.65 -17.73
C ARG A 118 1.76 -2.54 -17.42
N HIS A 119 0.93 -3.25 -18.20
CA HIS A 119 -0.51 -3.32 -17.94
C HIS A 119 -0.82 -4.02 -16.61
N GLY A 120 -1.91 -3.59 -15.98
CA GLY A 120 -2.33 -4.02 -14.66
C GLY A 120 -3.61 -4.86 -14.65
N ALA A 121 -4.19 -4.95 -13.46
CA ALA A 121 -5.26 -5.88 -13.12
C ALA A 121 -6.67 -5.28 -13.14
N PHE A 122 -6.86 -4.02 -13.56
CA PHE A 122 -8.21 -3.52 -13.88
C PHE A 122 -8.72 -4.11 -15.22
N ALA A 123 -8.74 -5.43 -15.32
CA ALA A 123 -9.13 -6.21 -16.48
C ALA A 123 -9.56 -7.63 -16.07
N GLU A 124 -10.26 -8.34 -16.94
CA GLU A 124 -10.64 -9.75 -16.69
C GLU A 124 -9.41 -10.67 -16.53
N TYR A 125 -8.29 -10.34 -17.17
CA TYR A 125 -7.05 -11.10 -17.07
C TYR A 125 -5.81 -10.19 -16.96
N VAL A 126 -4.80 -10.68 -16.24
CA VAL A 126 -3.47 -10.05 -16.14
C VAL A 126 -2.38 -11.12 -16.25
N VAL A 127 -1.25 -10.77 -16.88
CA VAL A 127 -0.07 -11.63 -16.98
C VAL A 127 0.97 -11.16 -15.97
N VAL A 128 1.45 -12.09 -15.14
CA VAL A 128 2.50 -11.82 -14.15
C VAL A 128 3.53 -12.97 -14.14
N PRO A 129 4.81 -12.69 -13.88
CA PRO A 129 5.82 -13.73 -13.77
C PRO A 129 5.60 -14.61 -12.54
N GLN A 130 5.93 -15.90 -12.65
CA GLN A 130 5.66 -16.87 -11.59
C GLN A 130 6.35 -16.59 -10.24
N HIS A 131 7.44 -15.81 -10.24
CA HIS A 131 8.26 -15.55 -9.06
C HIS A 131 7.69 -14.47 -8.12
N ILE A 132 6.62 -13.78 -8.53
CA ILE A 132 5.91 -12.80 -7.69
C ILE A 132 4.56 -13.33 -7.17
N LEU A 133 4.23 -14.60 -7.45
CA LEU A 133 2.98 -15.23 -7.04
C LEU A 133 3.04 -15.71 -5.59
N TYR A 134 1.91 -15.58 -4.91
CA TYR A 134 1.69 -16.14 -3.58
C TYR A 134 0.35 -16.88 -3.54
N ALA A 135 0.36 -18.07 -2.94
CA ALA A 135 -0.83 -18.91 -2.82
C ALA A 135 -1.80 -18.32 -1.80
N ILE A 136 -3.08 -18.25 -2.15
CA ILE A 136 -4.12 -17.75 -1.26
C ILE A 136 -4.63 -18.91 -0.38
N PRO A 137 -4.58 -18.79 0.97
CA PRO A 137 -5.19 -19.79 1.85
C PRO A 137 -6.69 -19.95 1.61
N ASP A 138 -7.21 -21.17 1.81
CA ASP A 138 -8.60 -21.48 1.43
C ASP A 138 -9.65 -20.56 2.08
N ASN A 139 -9.37 -20.15 3.33
CA ASN A 139 -10.23 -19.28 4.13
C ASN A 139 -10.08 -17.79 3.84
N VAL A 140 -9.21 -17.38 2.92
CA VAL A 140 -9.01 -15.97 2.53
C VAL A 140 -9.74 -15.70 1.21
N SER A 141 -10.72 -14.80 1.21
CA SER A 141 -11.47 -14.44 0.00
C SER A 141 -10.59 -13.70 -1.02
N PHE A 142 -11.00 -13.67 -2.28
CA PHE A 142 -10.27 -12.87 -3.29
C PHE A 142 -10.23 -11.38 -2.93
N THR A 143 -11.30 -10.82 -2.38
CA THR A 143 -11.33 -9.43 -1.89
C THR A 143 -10.27 -9.19 -0.82
N GLN A 144 -10.20 -10.08 0.18
CA GLN A 144 -9.18 -10.00 1.22
C GLN A 144 -7.77 -10.18 0.65
N ALA A 145 -7.59 -11.11 -0.29
CA ALA A 145 -6.30 -11.38 -0.94
C ALA A 145 -5.80 -10.23 -1.84
N ALA A 146 -6.71 -9.43 -2.40
CA ALA A 146 -6.35 -8.21 -3.13
C ALA A 146 -5.80 -7.12 -2.19
N LEU A 147 -6.14 -7.17 -0.90
CA LEU A 147 -5.63 -6.25 0.13
C LEU A 147 -4.32 -6.73 0.79
N VAL A 148 -3.75 -7.85 0.33
CA VAL A 148 -2.45 -8.33 0.83
C VAL A 148 -1.34 -7.35 0.49
N GLU A 149 -1.37 -6.74 -0.70
CA GLU A 149 -0.38 -5.74 -1.14
C GLU A 149 -0.26 -4.56 -0.16
N PRO A 150 -1.34 -3.82 0.17
CA PRO A 150 -1.23 -2.69 1.08
C PRO A 150 -0.92 -3.11 2.53
N VAL A 151 -1.30 -4.33 2.94
CA VAL A 151 -0.86 -4.88 4.24
C VAL A 151 0.64 -5.13 4.24
N ALA A 152 1.18 -5.73 3.17
CA ALA A 152 2.60 -6.00 3.05
C ALA A 152 3.44 -4.70 3.00
N VAL A 153 2.94 -3.62 2.38
CA VAL A 153 3.56 -2.28 2.46
C VAL A 153 3.69 -1.81 3.92
N ALA A 154 2.63 -1.98 4.72
CA ALA A 154 2.67 -1.61 6.13
C ALA A 154 3.63 -2.48 6.96
N LEU A 155 3.67 -3.80 6.68
CA LEU A 155 4.60 -4.72 7.32
C LEU A 155 6.06 -4.43 6.93
N HIS A 156 6.33 -4.03 5.69
CA HIS A 156 7.66 -3.63 5.26
C HIS A 156 8.13 -2.35 5.98
N ALA A 157 7.26 -1.35 6.09
CA ALA A 157 7.57 -0.16 6.89
C ALA A 157 7.88 -0.51 8.35
N LEU A 158 7.11 -1.43 8.94
CA LEU A 158 7.35 -1.92 10.29
C LEU A 158 8.70 -2.65 10.39
N SER A 159 9.05 -3.51 9.44
CA SER A 159 10.29 -4.31 9.45
C SER A 159 11.57 -3.47 9.39
N LEU A 160 11.50 -2.30 8.74
CA LEU A 160 12.60 -1.32 8.69
C LEU A 160 12.73 -0.47 9.97
N THR A 161 11.71 -0.49 10.83
CA THR A 161 11.61 0.36 12.02
C THR A 161 12.00 -0.44 13.27
N PRO A 162 12.85 0.07 14.18
CA PRO A 162 13.36 -0.68 15.33
C PRO A 162 12.33 -0.79 16.48
N VAL A 163 11.08 -1.17 16.18
CA VAL A 163 10.00 -1.23 17.17
C VAL A 163 10.32 -2.28 18.23
N GLN A 164 10.16 -1.91 19.50
CA GLN A 164 10.30 -2.80 20.66
C GLN A 164 8.95 -2.99 21.37
N VAL A 165 8.84 -4.09 22.12
CA VAL A 165 7.68 -4.31 23.00
C VAL A 165 7.56 -3.14 23.98
N ASN A 166 6.34 -2.65 24.13
CA ASN A 166 5.97 -1.51 24.98
C ASN A 166 6.47 -0.14 24.49
N ASP A 167 6.98 -0.03 23.26
CA ASP A 167 7.26 1.27 22.65
C ASP A 167 5.97 2.09 22.47
N SER A 168 6.15 3.42 22.49
CA SER A 168 5.15 4.37 22.04
C SER A 168 5.35 4.73 20.57
N ALA A 169 4.29 4.65 19.77
CA ALA A 169 4.33 4.90 18.33
C ALA A 169 3.33 5.99 17.92
N VAL A 170 3.74 6.83 16.98
CA VAL A 170 2.86 7.81 16.30
C VAL A 170 2.67 7.39 14.85
N VAL A 171 1.43 7.43 14.36
CA VAL A 171 1.09 7.22 12.94
C VAL A 171 0.41 8.49 12.43
N VAL A 172 1.10 9.22 11.55
CA VAL A 172 0.59 10.44 10.93
C VAL A 172 -0.07 10.09 9.60
N GLY A 173 -1.39 10.15 9.59
CA GLY A 173 -2.30 9.69 8.54
C GLY A 173 -3.02 8.40 8.94
N ALA A 174 -4.35 8.45 9.00
CA ALA A 174 -5.24 7.32 9.27
C ALA A 174 -6.00 6.87 7.99
N GLY A 175 -5.35 7.00 6.83
CA GLY A 175 -5.76 6.34 5.60
C GLY A 175 -5.42 4.85 5.62
N MET A 176 -5.69 4.13 4.53
CA MET A 176 -5.52 2.67 4.42
C MET A 176 -4.18 2.15 4.97
N ILE A 177 -3.06 2.69 4.49
CA ILE A 177 -1.72 2.27 4.94
C ILE A 177 -1.54 2.56 6.43
N GLY A 178 -1.97 3.72 6.92
CA GLY A 178 -1.93 4.07 8.34
C GLY A 178 -2.71 3.11 9.22
N LEU A 179 -3.90 2.70 8.79
CA LEU A 179 -4.72 1.72 9.51
C LEU A 179 -4.05 0.35 9.58
N PHE A 180 -3.35 -0.08 8.53
CA PHE A 180 -2.57 -1.32 8.58
C PHE A 180 -1.31 -1.20 9.42
N VAL A 181 -0.61 -0.06 9.40
CA VAL A 181 0.52 0.21 10.30
C VAL A 181 0.07 0.17 11.76
N ILE A 182 -1.08 0.75 12.11
CA ILE A 182 -1.66 0.70 13.46
C ILE A 182 -1.90 -0.73 13.92
N GLN A 183 -2.52 -1.56 13.07
CA GLN A 183 -2.74 -2.97 13.36
C GLN A 183 -1.41 -3.73 13.53
N ALA A 184 -0.44 -3.46 12.66
CA ALA A 184 0.88 -4.08 12.72
C ALA A 184 1.65 -3.69 14.00
N LEU A 185 1.59 -2.43 14.43
CA LEU A 185 2.17 -1.95 15.70
C LEU A 185 1.54 -2.62 16.92
N LYS A 186 0.21 -2.81 16.91
CA LYS A 186 -0.50 -3.53 17.97
C LYS A 186 -0.03 -4.98 18.04
N LEU A 187 0.13 -5.65 16.90
CA LEU A 187 0.64 -7.02 16.82
C LEU A 187 2.12 -7.13 17.23
N ALA A 188 2.92 -6.09 17.00
CA ALA A 188 4.31 -6.00 17.44
C ALA A 188 4.46 -5.72 18.95
N GLY A 189 3.36 -5.43 19.66
CA GLY A 189 3.37 -5.22 21.10
C GLY A 189 3.69 -3.79 21.54
N CYS A 190 3.47 -2.78 20.69
CA CYS A 190 3.52 -1.38 21.12
C CYS A 190 2.50 -1.11 22.23
N GLY A 191 2.92 -0.39 23.27
CA GLY A 191 2.07 -0.09 24.43
C GLY A 191 1.12 1.08 24.17
N THR A 192 1.63 2.13 23.52
CA THR A 192 0.87 3.33 23.15
C THR A 192 0.94 3.54 21.65
N ILE A 193 -0.20 3.59 20.96
CA ILE A 193 -0.30 3.83 19.53
C ILE A 193 -1.18 5.05 19.31
N ILE A 194 -0.58 6.13 18.80
CA ILE A 194 -1.23 7.43 18.61
C ILE A 194 -1.48 7.64 17.12
N ALA A 195 -2.75 7.63 16.70
CA ALA A 195 -3.14 7.97 15.34
C ALA A 195 -3.43 9.47 15.22
N ILE A 196 -2.90 10.09 14.17
CA ILE A 196 -3.08 11.52 13.88
C ILE A 196 -3.66 11.68 12.48
N ASP A 197 -4.80 12.34 12.34
CA ASP A 197 -5.44 12.65 11.05
C ASP A 197 -6.25 13.96 11.17
N LEU A 198 -6.80 14.44 10.05
CA LEU A 198 -7.70 15.59 10.00
C LEU A 198 -9.18 15.17 10.09
N ASP A 199 -9.48 13.90 9.79
CA ASP A 199 -10.81 13.33 9.68
C ASP A 199 -11.15 12.48 10.92
N ASP A 200 -12.22 12.86 11.62
CA ASP A 200 -12.65 12.20 12.86
C ASP A 200 -13.23 10.79 12.63
N ASP A 201 -13.81 10.52 11.46
CA ASP A 201 -14.34 9.19 11.13
C ASP A 201 -13.17 8.20 10.92
N ARG A 202 -12.09 8.66 10.28
CA ARG A 202 -10.85 7.88 10.15
C ARG A 202 -10.19 7.63 11.49
N LEU A 203 -10.17 8.63 12.37
CA LEU A 203 -9.68 8.47 13.74
C LEU A 203 -10.52 7.46 14.53
N ALA A 204 -11.85 7.50 14.42
CA ALA A 204 -12.72 6.52 15.07
C ALA A 204 -12.42 5.09 14.58
N LEU A 205 -12.20 4.90 13.28
CA LEU A 205 -11.78 3.61 12.71
C LEU A 205 -10.38 3.19 13.17
N ALA A 206 -9.41 4.12 13.21
CA ALA A 206 -8.08 3.86 13.76
C ALA A 206 -8.14 3.33 15.20
N LYS A 207 -9.03 3.90 16.03
CA LYS A 207 -9.25 3.45 17.41
C LYS A 207 -9.82 2.03 17.47
N SER A 208 -10.80 1.70 16.64
CA SER A 208 -11.36 0.34 16.61
C SER A 208 -10.36 -0.71 16.12
N LEU A 209 -9.40 -0.31 15.29
CA LEU A 209 -8.36 -1.18 14.72
C LEU A 209 -7.09 -1.29 15.57
N GLY A 210 -6.90 -0.46 16.59
CA GLY A 210 -5.80 -0.66 17.55
C GLY A 210 -5.12 0.59 18.07
N ALA A 211 -5.44 1.78 17.55
CA ALA A 211 -4.90 3.01 18.12
C ALA A 211 -5.43 3.17 19.56
N THR A 212 -4.52 3.40 20.50
CA THR A 212 -4.87 3.65 21.91
C THR A 212 -5.26 5.11 22.13
N VAL A 213 -4.74 6.02 21.30
CA VAL A 213 -5.01 7.46 21.31
C VAL A 213 -5.24 7.93 19.89
N THR A 214 -6.16 8.87 19.71
CA THR A 214 -6.47 9.49 18.42
C THR A 214 -6.46 11.01 18.57
N LEU A 215 -5.75 11.71 17.71
CA LEU A 215 -5.59 13.16 17.76
C LEU A 215 -5.96 13.80 16.42
N ASN A 216 -6.84 14.81 16.47
CA ASN A 216 -7.15 15.60 15.29
C ASN A 216 -6.10 16.71 15.07
N ALA A 217 -5.45 16.70 13.91
CA ALA A 217 -4.37 17.62 13.56
C ALA A 217 -4.82 19.06 13.23
N LYS A 218 -6.13 19.36 13.31
CA LYS A 218 -6.66 20.73 13.20
C LYS A 218 -6.37 21.59 14.45
N THR A 219 -5.83 21.00 15.50
CA THR A 219 -5.46 21.70 16.74
C THR A 219 -3.94 21.88 16.80
N ASP A 220 -3.47 23.02 17.33
CA ASP A 220 -2.04 23.30 17.48
C ASP A 220 -1.38 22.50 18.64
N GLU A 221 -2.15 21.60 19.26
CA GLU A 221 -1.81 20.92 20.51
C GLU A 221 -1.28 19.50 20.30
N VAL A 222 -1.15 19.03 19.05
CA VAL A 222 -0.77 17.64 18.72
C VAL A 222 0.51 17.22 19.44
N VAL A 223 1.58 18.01 19.34
CA VAL A 223 2.88 17.69 19.96
C VAL A 223 2.77 17.62 21.48
N ARG A 224 2.07 18.57 22.10
CA ARG A 224 1.87 18.57 23.56
C ARG A 224 1.06 17.34 24.00
N GLN A 225 0.03 16.96 23.26
CA GLN A 225 -0.77 15.78 23.57
C GLN A 225 0.03 14.49 23.40
N VAL A 226 0.84 14.36 22.33
CA VAL A 226 1.77 13.24 22.19
C VAL A 226 2.72 13.16 23.38
N GLN A 227 3.31 14.28 23.80
CA GLN A 227 4.17 14.33 24.98
C GLN A 227 3.43 13.89 26.26
N ALA A 228 2.20 14.33 26.47
CA ALA A 228 1.38 13.92 27.62
C ALA A 228 1.17 12.39 27.68
N HIS A 229 1.01 11.74 26.52
CA HIS A 229 0.86 10.29 26.40
C HIS A 229 2.18 9.50 26.38
N THR A 230 3.32 10.19 26.37
CA THR A 230 4.67 9.59 26.23
C THR A 230 5.63 10.08 27.32
N HIS A 231 5.10 10.35 28.51
CA HIS A 231 5.86 10.76 29.69
C HIS A 231 6.70 12.04 29.47
N GLY A 232 6.20 12.97 28.66
CA GLY A 232 6.82 14.25 28.35
C GLY A 232 7.95 14.18 27.31
N ARG A 233 8.27 13.01 26.75
CA ARG A 233 9.46 12.82 25.90
C ARG A 233 9.18 12.91 24.39
N GLY A 234 7.97 12.55 23.97
CA GLY A 234 7.67 12.21 22.57
C GLY A 234 7.74 10.70 22.33
N ALA A 235 7.18 10.25 21.21
CA ALA A 235 7.08 8.83 20.86
C ALA A 235 8.43 8.20 20.50
N ASP A 236 8.59 6.89 20.76
CA ASP A 236 9.79 6.12 20.46
C ASP A 236 10.03 5.97 18.95
N VAL A 237 8.94 5.84 18.20
CA VAL A 237 8.93 5.74 16.73
C VAL A 237 7.76 6.54 16.13
N ALA A 238 7.92 6.97 14.88
CA ALA A 238 6.81 7.51 14.10
C ALA A 238 6.77 6.93 12.68
N PHE A 239 5.57 6.82 12.14
CA PHE A 239 5.28 6.46 10.76
C PHE A 239 4.54 7.62 10.10
N GLU A 240 5.12 8.17 9.05
CA GLU A 240 4.50 9.19 8.22
C GLU A 240 3.98 8.52 6.94
N VAL A 241 2.66 8.48 6.78
CA VAL A 241 2.00 7.68 5.72
C VAL A 241 1.19 8.54 4.74
N VAL A 242 1.40 9.85 4.73
CA VAL A 242 0.74 10.79 3.80
C VAL A 242 1.68 11.28 2.72
N GLY A 243 2.90 11.71 3.08
CA GLY A 243 3.92 12.21 2.15
C GLY A 243 3.75 13.68 1.81
N ALA A 244 3.44 14.51 2.80
CA ALA A 244 3.30 15.97 2.65
C ALA A 244 4.14 16.73 3.69
N GLY A 245 4.58 17.94 3.35
CA GLY A 245 5.44 18.75 4.23
C GLY A 245 4.91 18.91 5.66
N PRO A 246 3.63 19.29 5.87
CA PRO A 246 3.06 19.39 7.21
C PRO A 246 3.05 18.07 7.99
N THR A 247 2.78 16.94 7.34
CA THR A 247 2.72 15.63 8.02
C THR A 247 4.10 15.11 8.38
N VAL A 248 5.10 15.34 7.52
CA VAL A 248 6.52 15.06 7.81
C VAL A 248 7.01 15.89 9.00
N ARG A 249 6.67 17.18 9.06
CA ARG A 249 7.00 18.03 10.20
C ARG A 249 6.36 17.52 11.49
N THR A 250 5.06 17.22 11.46
CA THR A 250 4.34 16.64 12.60
C THR A 250 4.99 15.35 13.10
N ALA A 251 5.35 14.42 12.21
CA ALA A 251 6.02 13.18 12.59
C ALA A 251 7.36 13.43 13.28
N ILE A 252 8.17 14.36 12.75
CA ILE A 252 9.46 14.76 13.34
C ILE A 252 9.26 15.43 14.71
N ASP A 253 8.26 16.29 14.88
CA ASP A 253 8.04 17.03 16.12
C ASP A 253 7.46 16.15 17.24
N CYS A 254 6.77 15.07 16.88
CA CYS A 254 6.11 14.17 17.84
C CYS A 254 7.03 13.13 18.49
N VAL A 255 8.22 12.88 17.96
CA VAL A 255 9.11 11.82 18.49
C VAL A 255 10.07 12.29 19.58
N ARG A 256 10.61 11.38 20.38
CA ARG A 256 11.69 11.70 21.32
C ARG A 256 13.04 11.89 20.61
N LYS A 257 14.06 12.34 21.35
CA LYS A 257 15.46 12.32 20.89
C LYS A 257 15.91 10.87 20.61
N GLY A 258 16.73 10.68 19.57
CA GLY A 258 17.23 9.37 19.16
C GLY A 258 16.17 8.44 18.54
N ALA A 259 14.98 8.96 18.21
CA ALA A 259 13.89 8.18 17.62
C ALA A 259 14.07 7.95 16.11
N THR A 260 13.25 7.06 15.56
CA THR A 260 13.17 6.79 14.12
C THR A 260 11.83 7.28 13.58
N VAL A 261 11.87 8.05 12.50
CA VAL A 261 10.70 8.46 11.72
C VAL A 261 10.76 7.72 10.39
N THR A 262 9.82 6.81 10.16
CA THR A 262 9.70 6.03 8.93
C THR A 262 8.75 6.72 7.97
N LEU A 263 9.27 7.10 6.80
CA LEU A 263 8.55 7.79 5.74
C LEU A 263 8.04 6.76 4.73
N VAL A 264 6.72 6.65 4.64
CA VAL A 264 6.00 5.72 3.76
C VAL A 264 5.17 6.48 2.72
N GLY A 265 4.61 7.62 3.12
CA GLY A 265 3.80 8.44 2.24
C GLY A 265 4.60 9.07 1.10
N ASN A 266 3.96 9.22 -0.06
CA ASN A 266 4.63 9.69 -1.29
C ASN A 266 3.69 10.56 -2.15
N LEU A 267 2.97 11.50 -1.53
CA LEU A 267 2.04 12.40 -2.22
C LEU A 267 2.75 13.58 -2.91
N ALA A 268 3.89 14.04 -2.37
CA ALA A 268 4.68 15.11 -2.94
C ALA A 268 6.09 14.63 -3.34
N PRO A 269 6.65 15.08 -4.47
CA PRO A 269 7.98 14.69 -4.91
C PRO A 269 9.11 15.27 -4.04
N SER A 270 8.82 16.33 -3.28
CA SER A 270 9.77 16.95 -2.35
C SER A 270 9.05 17.65 -1.21
N VAL A 271 9.73 17.74 -0.06
CA VAL A 271 9.26 18.43 1.15
C VAL A 271 10.43 19.11 1.85
N GLU A 272 10.15 20.18 2.59
CA GLU A 272 11.15 20.81 3.48
C GLU A 272 11.28 20.00 4.79
N ILE A 273 12.52 19.71 5.18
CA ILE A 273 12.84 19.00 6.42
C ILE A 273 13.47 19.99 7.42
N PRO A 274 13.04 20.01 8.69
CA PRO A 274 13.66 20.84 9.73
C PRO A 274 15.04 20.28 10.14
N LEU A 275 16.06 20.55 9.32
CA LEU A 275 17.41 19.98 9.43
C LEU A 275 18.01 20.11 10.83
N GLN A 276 17.92 21.29 11.45
CA GLN A 276 18.48 21.50 12.78
C GLN A 276 17.81 20.62 13.84
N ALA A 277 16.49 20.40 13.76
CA ALA A 277 15.78 19.51 14.67
C ALA A 277 16.24 18.05 14.50
N VAL A 278 16.37 17.58 13.25
CA VAL A 278 16.85 16.24 12.93
C VAL A 278 18.26 16.01 13.48
N VAL A 279 19.19 16.95 13.23
CA VAL A 279 20.59 16.85 13.67
C VAL A 279 20.71 16.93 15.19
N THR A 280 20.13 17.96 15.82
CA THR A 280 20.31 18.20 17.27
C THR A 280 19.57 17.22 18.16
N ARG A 281 18.54 16.53 17.65
CA ARG A 281 17.82 15.46 18.35
C ARG A 281 18.30 14.06 17.95
N GLN A 282 19.31 13.96 17.08
CA GLN A 282 19.88 12.71 16.60
C GLN A 282 18.80 11.76 16.02
N LEU A 283 17.91 12.30 15.20
CA LEU A 283 16.81 11.52 14.62
C LEU A 283 17.30 10.72 13.42
N ARG A 284 16.77 9.50 13.27
CA ARG A 284 16.87 8.75 12.02
C ARG A 284 15.61 8.98 11.18
N LEU A 285 15.78 9.38 9.93
CA LEU A 285 14.72 9.38 8.93
C LEU A 285 14.95 8.16 8.02
N GLN A 286 13.95 7.28 7.94
CA GLN A 286 14.03 6.01 7.21
C GLN A 286 12.97 5.98 6.12
N GLY A 287 13.36 5.84 4.85
CA GLY A 287 12.39 5.60 3.78
C GLY A 287 11.92 4.15 3.76
N SER A 288 10.66 3.91 3.41
CA SER A 288 10.11 2.58 3.13
C SER A 288 9.67 2.51 1.67
N CYS A 289 10.16 1.51 0.92
CA CYS A 289 9.88 1.39 -0.50
C CYS A 289 9.27 0.02 -0.81
N ALA A 290 8.01 0.02 -1.25
CA ALA A 290 7.28 -1.17 -1.67
C ALA A 290 7.33 -2.29 -0.61
N ILE A 291 7.65 -3.52 -1.03
CA ILE A 291 7.52 -4.77 -0.29
C ILE A 291 8.74 -5.63 -0.59
N ASN A 292 9.30 -6.31 0.41
CA ASN A 292 10.49 -7.15 0.31
C ASN A 292 10.34 -8.48 1.09
N GLY A 293 9.27 -9.23 0.80
CA GLY A 293 9.01 -10.58 1.31
C GLY A 293 7.81 -10.70 2.25
N GLU A 294 7.09 -9.60 2.52
CA GLU A 294 6.06 -9.58 3.57
C GLU A 294 4.70 -10.21 3.19
N TYR A 295 4.52 -10.67 1.95
CA TYR A 295 3.24 -11.26 1.47
C TYR A 295 2.79 -12.49 2.27
N GLU A 296 3.70 -13.42 2.56
CA GLU A 296 3.35 -14.63 3.32
C GLU A 296 2.87 -14.28 4.74
N ALA A 297 3.57 -13.34 5.39
CA ALA A 297 3.19 -12.85 6.70
C ALA A 297 1.83 -12.12 6.65
N ALA A 298 1.60 -11.29 5.63
CA ALA A 298 0.32 -10.61 5.42
C ALA A 298 -0.82 -11.62 5.23
N LEU A 299 -0.65 -12.63 4.37
CA LEU A 299 -1.63 -13.71 4.16
C LEU A 299 -1.91 -14.48 5.46
N ALA A 300 -0.89 -14.83 6.22
CA ALA A 300 -1.06 -15.53 7.50
C ALA A 300 -1.80 -14.68 8.54
N LEU A 301 -1.54 -13.37 8.59
CA LEU A 301 -2.23 -12.46 9.50
C LEU A 301 -3.70 -12.25 9.11
N ILE A 302 -4.00 -12.14 7.81
CA ILE A 302 -5.36 -12.06 7.29
C ILE A 302 -6.10 -13.38 7.56
N SER A 303 -5.51 -14.51 7.18
CA SER A 303 -6.08 -15.85 7.37
C SER A 303 -6.38 -16.16 8.84
N SER A 304 -5.52 -15.73 9.77
CA SER A 304 -5.75 -15.90 11.21
C SER A 304 -6.69 -14.86 11.84
N GLY A 305 -7.22 -13.91 11.06
CA GLY A 305 -8.09 -12.83 11.55
C GLY A 305 -7.38 -11.78 12.41
N ARG A 306 -6.04 -11.82 12.49
CA ARG A 306 -5.23 -10.87 13.27
C ARG A 306 -5.00 -9.54 12.54
N MET A 307 -5.12 -9.54 11.22
CA MET A 307 -5.18 -8.34 10.38
C MET A 307 -6.59 -8.21 9.80
N ASN A 308 -7.34 -7.20 10.23
CA ASN A 308 -8.67 -6.93 9.73
C ASN A 308 -8.59 -6.02 8.49
N VAL A 309 -8.79 -6.62 7.33
CA VAL A 309 -8.83 -5.92 6.03
C VAL A 309 -10.25 -5.57 5.60
N GLU A 310 -11.27 -6.17 6.21
CA GLU A 310 -12.67 -5.92 5.85
C GLU A 310 -13.17 -4.59 6.39
N ALA A 311 -12.69 -4.19 7.58
CA ALA A 311 -13.08 -2.94 8.22
C ALA A 311 -12.74 -1.68 7.41
N ILE A 312 -11.84 -1.78 6.43
CA ILE A 312 -11.44 -0.67 5.57
C ILE A 312 -12.16 -0.67 4.21
N LEU A 313 -12.93 -1.72 3.91
CA LEU A 313 -13.61 -1.88 2.64
C LEU A 313 -14.87 -1.00 2.60
N SER A 314 -14.91 -0.08 1.64
CA SER A 314 -16.03 0.83 1.43
C SER A 314 -17.03 0.29 0.41
N ALA A 315 -16.55 -0.39 -0.63
CA ALA A 315 -17.40 -0.95 -1.67
C ALA A 315 -16.72 -2.08 -2.46
N GLU A 316 -17.54 -3.01 -2.93
CA GLU A 316 -17.20 -4.00 -3.96
C GLU A 316 -18.16 -3.80 -5.13
N VAL A 317 -17.62 -3.53 -6.32
CA VAL A 317 -18.42 -3.13 -7.49
C VAL A 317 -17.90 -3.75 -8.77
N PRO A 318 -18.73 -3.92 -9.82
CA PRO A 318 -18.27 -4.40 -11.12
C PRO A 318 -17.19 -3.50 -11.71
N LEU A 319 -16.24 -4.09 -12.45
CA LEU A 319 -15.20 -3.35 -13.19
C LEU A 319 -15.79 -2.31 -14.14
N THR A 320 -16.99 -2.56 -14.66
CA THR A 320 -17.71 -1.64 -15.56
C THR A 320 -18.10 -0.32 -14.90
N GLU A 321 -18.20 -0.27 -13.56
CA GLU A 321 -18.47 0.96 -12.80
C GLU A 321 -17.19 1.72 -12.44
N GLY A 322 -16.01 1.18 -12.78
CA GLY A 322 -14.70 1.75 -12.48
C GLY A 322 -14.58 3.26 -12.74
N PRO A 323 -14.99 3.80 -13.91
CA PRO A 323 -14.87 5.23 -14.20
C PRO A 323 -15.54 6.13 -13.16
N ASP A 324 -16.76 5.76 -12.72
CA ASP A 324 -17.51 6.53 -11.73
C ASP A 324 -16.85 6.47 -10.35
N TRP A 325 -16.35 5.31 -9.96
CA TRP A 325 -15.65 5.16 -8.67
C TRP A 325 -14.31 5.89 -8.63
N PHE A 326 -13.55 5.90 -9.73
CA PHE A 326 -12.35 6.74 -9.85
C PHE A 326 -12.69 8.23 -9.67
N LYS A 327 -13.76 8.71 -10.30
CA LYS A 327 -14.23 10.09 -10.15
C LYS A 327 -14.58 10.43 -8.69
N ARG A 328 -15.32 9.56 -7.99
CA ARG A 328 -15.71 9.76 -6.58
C ARG A 328 -14.50 9.79 -5.66
N LEU A 329 -13.55 8.87 -5.85
CA LEU A 329 -12.30 8.81 -5.10
C LEU A 329 -11.43 10.06 -5.36
N TYR A 330 -11.31 10.48 -6.62
CA TYR A 330 -10.56 11.68 -6.99
C TYR A 330 -11.17 12.97 -6.39
N GLN A 331 -12.50 13.03 -6.31
CA GLN A 331 -13.25 14.10 -5.65
C GLN A 331 -13.20 14.03 -4.12
N LYS A 332 -12.54 13.02 -3.54
CA LYS A 332 -12.43 12.80 -2.09
C LYS A 332 -13.80 12.73 -1.42
N GLU A 333 -14.75 12.03 -2.04
CA GLU A 333 -16.07 11.79 -1.45
C GLU A 333 -15.91 11.16 -0.06
N LYS A 334 -16.67 11.68 0.92
CA LYS A 334 -16.57 11.24 2.31
C LYS A 334 -16.99 9.77 2.46
N GLY A 335 -16.37 9.09 3.43
CA GLY A 335 -16.67 7.69 3.74
C GLY A 335 -15.97 6.67 2.84
N LEU A 336 -15.18 7.10 1.85
CA LEU A 336 -14.42 6.19 0.99
C LEU A 336 -12.98 6.01 1.52
N ILE A 337 -12.61 4.74 1.70
CA ILE A 337 -11.26 4.30 2.09
C ILE A 337 -10.72 3.31 1.06
N LYS A 338 -11.45 2.21 0.81
CA LYS A 338 -11.03 1.19 -0.15
C LYS A 338 -12.19 0.72 -1.02
N VAL A 339 -12.01 0.81 -2.33
CA VAL A 339 -12.93 0.27 -3.33
C VAL A 339 -12.25 -0.90 -4.03
N VAL A 340 -12.96 -2.01 -4.17
CA VAL A 340 -12.52 -3.19 -4.91
C VAL A 340 -13.41 -3.36 -6.13
N LEU A 341 -12.78 -3.47 -7.31
CA LEU A 341 -13.45 -3.79 -8.55
C LEU A 341 -13.51 -5.32 -8.74
N LYS A 342 -14.60 -5.78 -9.35
CA LYS A 342 -14.89 -7.17 -9.73
C LYS A 342 -14.93 -7.28 -11.26
N PRO A 343 -13.83 -7.73 -11.89
CA PRO A 343 -13.75 -7.92 -13.34
C PRO A 343 -14.76 -8.92 -13.90
#